data_AF-A0A523MPG3-F1
#
_entry.id   AF-A0A523MPG3-F1
#
_cell.length_a   1.000
_cell.length_b   1.000
_cell.length_c   1.000
_cell.angle_alpha   90.00
_cell.angle_beta   90.00
_cell.angle_gamma   90.00
#
_symmetry.space_group_name_H-M   'P 1'
#
loop_
_entity.id
_entity.type
_entity.pdbx_description
1 polymer ?
#
loop_
_entity_poly.entity_id
_entity_poly.type
_entity_poly.pdbx_seq_one_letter_code
_entity_poly.pdbx_strand_id
1 'polypeptide(L)'
;MPASTRRRSHTLPRRFLMGITRRRLIYSGLAAGGGLVVYSAARMLDTGGDGDARTKFAATTVDDIGLNAWIKIAPDGHITFGVHRAEMGQGVTTSLPMMLAEELDADWDRISYEFTPLDKDYYNFGVMGRGRPFGDAEGFFPDLGTALLRRVFHARGDSLTLSSTSILDAYDTLRPAGAAARALLVEAAARRWGVPAAALRTERSRVFDDTAQRSAGYGELVAAAAQLEPPADPQPKDPADYRIIGRSLPRLDIPAKVDGSAMFGIDIDLPDMLYGAVVHSPVAGGRIAAYDAGAAEQFPGVEAVLPLGEVAVCVLAHDTWTAMQAARQIVIETADDFELADSVELRNTFVAALDDPEPAVFRDDGEALTVLQDTPGQTRTYHWPYLAHATMEPMNCTALFDADANHLTMWVGSQAITTAQQVAAAQAGLDRSQVTVHRTLLGGGFGRRAEMDFVERAAAAAMQMPGRPLKITYSREQDMQHDMYRPMGVARVQAHVQDDGKILAMDYRLVTQSVVASFATRTPSPRPSDAAADKTVASGIYDLIYDVPNMRVAFSPQYPHVPVGY
;
A
#
# COMPACT_ATOMS: atom_id res chain seq x y z
N MET A 1 87.29 -33.25 34.99
CA MET A 1 86.69 -32.34 35.98
C MET A 1 86.35 -31.03 35.27
N PRO A 2 85.18 -30.42 35.57
CA PRO A 2 84.03 -30.37 34.64
C PRO A 2 83.47 -28.92 34.52
N ALA A 3 82.33 -28.54 33.91
CA ALA A 3 81.06 -29.19 33.55
C ALA A 3 80.40 -28.40 32.37
N SER A 4 80.01 -29.02 31.26
CA SER A 4 78.65 -29.49 30.94
C SER A 4 77.46 -28.68 31.48
N THR A 5 76.63 -28.13 30.60
CA THR A 5 75.16 -28.24 30.74
C THR A 5 74.45 -28.04 29.41
N ARG A 6 73.67 -29.07 29.07
CA ARG A 6 72.82 -29.23 27.88
C ARG A 6 71.69 -28.19 27.89
N ARG A 7 71.45 -27.50 26.76
CA ARG A 7 70.14 -26.90 26.49
C ARG A 7 69.16 -28.04 26.18
N ARG A 8 68.21 -28.26 27.10
CA ARG A 8 67.08 -29.19 26.91
C ARG A 8 66.11 -28.61 25.87
N SER A 9 65.77 -29.45 24.90
CA SER A 9 64.59 -29.31 24.06
C SER A 9 63.32 -29.36 24.91
N HIS A 10 62.55 -28.28 24.91
CA HIS A 10 61.12 -28.35 25.21
C HIS A 10 60.37 -28.24 23.90
N THR A 11 60.13 -29.40 23.27
CA THR A 11 59.05 -29.58 22.31
C THR A 11 57.73 -29.44 23.04
N LEU A 12 57.09 -28.28 22.93
CA LEU A 12 55.65 -28.17 23.15
C LEU A 12 54.95 -28.91 21.99
N PRO A 13 53.96 -29.77 22.27
CA PRO A 13 53.31 -30.55 21.23
C PRO A 13 52.49 -29.62 20.33
N ARG A 14 52.87 -29.56 19.04
CA ARG A 14 52.01 -29.09 17.95
C ARG A 14 50.83 -30.05 17.78
N ARG A 15 49.83 -29.98 18.67
CA ARG A 15 48.51 -30.59 18.47
C ARG A 15 47.50 -29.81 19.29
N PHE A 16 47.06 -28.66 18.78
CA PHE A 16 45.71 -28.12 18.97
C PHE A 16 45.62 -26.86 18.10
N LEU A 17 45.15 -27.03 16.87
CA LEU A 17 44.60 -26.04 15.93
C LEU A 17 44.68 -26.65 14.53
N MET A 18 43.98 -27.77 14.33
CA MET A 18 43.64 -28.26 13.01
C MET A 18 42.13 -28.46 13.04
N GLY A 19 41.37 -27.68 12.25
CA GLY A 19 39.95 -27.95 12.11
C GLY A 19 39.01 -26.89 11.55
N ILE A 20 39.45 -25.67 11.22
CA ILE A 20 38.60 -24.71 10.51
C ILE A 20 39.14 -24.52 9.10
N THR A 21 38.63 -25.31 8.17
CA THR A 21 38.84 -25.10 6.74
C THR A 21 37.96 -23.93 6.27
N ARG A 22 38.40 -23.16 5.27
CA ARG A 22 37.59 -22.07 4.66
C ARG A 22 36.19 -22.56 4.29
N ARG A 23 36.06 -23.82 3.86
CA ARG A 23 34.79 -24.49 3.58
C ARG A 23 33.89 -24.61 4.82
N ARG A 24 34.43 -25.03 5.97
CA ARG A 24 33.67 -25.08 7.24
C ARG A 24 33.28 -23.70 7.74
N LEU A 25 34.13 -22.69 7.58
CA LEU A 25 33.80 -21.29 7.94
C LEU A 25 32.65 -20.75 7.07
N ILE A 26 32.67 -21.04 5.77
CA ILE A 26 31.60 -20.69 4.83
C ILE A 26 30.32 -21.45 5.17
N TYR A 27 30.38 -22.75 5.45
CA TYR A 27 29.20 -23.53 5.85
C TYR A 27 28.63 -23.10 7.21
N SER A 28 29.49 -22.76 8.19
CA SER A 28 29.03 -22.23 9.48
C SER A 28 28.48 -20.81 9.35
N GLY A 29 29.03 -19.98 8.46
CA GLY A 29 28.49 -18.66 8.14
C GLY A 29 27.17 -18.73 7.39
N LEU A 30 26.99 -19.70 6.50
CA LEU A 30 25.71 -20.00 5.82
C LEU A 30 24.68 -20.59 6.77
N ALA A 31 25.08 -21.45 7.71
CA ALA A 31 24.17 -22.02 8.71
C ALA A 31 23.77 -21.01 9.79
N ALA A 32 24.71 -20.16 10.25
CA ALA A 32 24.42 -19.08 11.20
C ALA A 32 23.66 -17.93 10.55
N GLY A 33 24.04 -17.52 9.33
CA GLY A 33 23.32 -16.51 8.54
C GLY A 33 21.94 -17.01 8.10
N GLY A 34 21.84 -18.26 7.65
CA GLY A 34 20.56 -18.90 7.33
C GLY A 34 19.68 -19.10 8.56
N GLY A 35 20.26 -19.49 9.70
CA GLY A 35 19.55 -19.58 10.98
C GLY A 35 19.07 -18.22 11.51
N LEU A 36 19.86 -17.17 11.31
CA LEU A 36 19.49 -15.80 11.68
C LEU A 36 18.39 -15.25 10.76
N VAL A 37 18.45 -15.55 9.44
CA VAL A 37 17.40 -15.21 8.47
C VAL A 37 16.12 -16.00 8.74
N VAL A 38 16.21 -17.28 9.08
CA VAL A 38 15.06 -18.10 9.47
C VAL A 38 14.50 -17.65 10.82
N TYR A 39 15.34 -17.22 11.76
CA TYR A 39 14.91 -16.68 13.06
C TYR A 39 14.28 -15.29 12.94
N SER A 40 14.86 -14.40 12.12
CA SER A 40 14.28 -13.08 11.86
C SER A 40 13.01 -13.18 11.02
N ALA A 41 12.97 -14.08 10.03
CA ALA A 41 11.74 -14.45 9.34
C ALA A 41 10.73 -15.06 10.31
N ALA A 42 11.12 -15.99 11.19
CA ALA A 42 10.22 -16.59 12.18
C ALA A 42 9.67 -15.55 13.18
N ARG A 43 10.47 -14.56 13.60
CA ARG A 43 9.97 -13.41 14.39
C ARG A 43 9.08 -12.46 13.59
N MET A 44 9.37 -12.25 12.31
CA MET A 44 8.47 -11.49 11.41
C MET A 44 7.16 -12.25 11.11
N LEU A 45 7.18 -13.57 11.21
CA LEU A 45 6.05 -14.49 11.01
C LEU A 45 5.31 -14.80 12.32
N ASP A 46 5.83 -14.41 13.49
CA ASP A 46 5.22 -14.61 14.80
C ASP A 46 4.12 -13.56 15.01
N THR A 47 2.93 -13.83 14.48
CA THR A 47 1.71 -13.04 14.72
C THR A 47 0.94 -13.56 15.94
N GLY A 48 1.65 -14.10 16.94
CA GLY A 48 1.03 -14.67 18.14
C GLY A 48 0.04 -13.69 18.79
N GLY A 49 -1.23 -14.06 18.84
CA GLY A 49 -2.27 -13.40 19.65
C GLY A 49 -3.47 -12.82 18.90
N ASP A 50 -3.38 -12.67 17.58
CA ASP A 50 -4.48 -12.09 16.78
C ASP A 50 -5.44 -13.19 16.31
N GLY A 51 -6.67 -13.20 16.84
CA GLY A 51 -7.71 -14.16 16.43
C GLY A 51 -7.96 -14.21 14.92
N ASP A 52 -8.64 -15.26 14.44
CA ASP A 52 -8.92 -15.47 13.01
C ASP A 52 -9.71 -14.29 12.38
N ALA A 53 -9.35 -13.91 11.16
CA ALA A 53 -9.93 -12.80 10.40
C ALA A 53 -11.45 -12.92 10.26
N ARG A 54 -11.97 -14.16 10.12
CA ARG A 54 -13.42 -14.44 10.14
C ARG A 54 -14.09 -13.96 11.42
N THR A 55 -13.50 -14.25 12.58
CA THR A 55 -14.05 -13.88 13.88
C THR A 55 -13.99 -12.37 14.09
N LYS A 56 -12.86 -11.74 13.73
CA LYS A 56 -12.71 -10.29 13.78
C LYS A 56 -13.73 -9.57 12.88
N PHE A 57 -13.93 -10.08 11.66
CA PHE A 57 -14.89 -9.52 10.72
C PHE A 57 -16.32 -9.66 11.21
N ALA A 58 -16.72 -10.84 11.68
CA ALA A 58 -18.06 -11.05 12.25
C ALA A 58 -18.32 -10.13 13.47
N ALA A 59 -17.33 -9.91 14.33
CA ALA A 59 -17.46 -9.09 15.53
C ALA A 59 -17.71 -7.59 15.27
N THR A 60 -17.60 -7.11 14.03
CA THR A 60 -17.89 -5.72 13.67
C THR A 60 -19.38 -5.38 13.67
N THR A 61 -20.26 -6.38 13.66
CA THR A 61 -21.72 -6.18 13.75
C THR A 61 -22.32 -7.22 14.67
N VAL A 62 -23.21 -6.77 15.55
CA VAL A 62 -23.90 -7.63 16.51
C VAL A 62 -24.82 -8.59 15.73
N ASP A 63 -24.86 -9.85 16.15
CA ASP A 63 -25.70 -10.93 15.60
C ASP A 63 -25.34 -11.46 14.20
N ASP A 64 -24.46 -10.79 13.46
CA ASP A 64 -23.98 -11.28 12.17
C ASP A 64 -23.09 -12.51 12.32
N ILE A 65 -23.31 -13.52 11.47
CA ILE A 65 -22.54 -14.76 11.49
C ILE A 65 -21.58 -14.79 10.31
N GLY A 66 -20.28 -14.79 10.60
CA GLY A 66 -19.23 -14.92 9.60
C GLY A 66 -19.15 -16.34 9.02
N LEU A 67 -19.14 -16.46 7.70
CA LEU A 67 -18.84 -17.71 6.98
C LEU A 67 -17.33 -17.84 6.70
N ASN A 68 -16.68 -16.72 6.40
CA ASN A 68 -15.24 -16.61 6.22
C ASN A 68 -14.80 -15.15 6.50
N ALA A 69 -13.56 -14.81 6.15
CA ALA A 69 -13.01 -13.46 6.35
C ALA A 69 -13.69 -12.35 5.52
N TRP A 70 -14.53 -12.69 4.54
CA TRP A 70 -15.10 -11.74 3.59
C TRP A 70 -16.61 -11.65 3.63
N ILE A 71 -17.29 -12.63 4.22
CA ILE A 71 -18.73 -12.79 4.15
C ILE A 71 -19.29 -13.04 5.54
N LYS A 72 -20.20 -12.18 5.96
CA LYS A 72 -21.08 -12.42 7.11
C LYS A 72 -22.54 -12.23 6.69
N ILE A 73 -23.43 -12.96 7.35
CA ILE A 73 -24.86 -12.95 7.05
C ILE A 73 -25.63 -12.76 8.35
N ALA A 74 -26.54 -11.79 8.35
CA ALA A 74 -27.46 -11.53 9.45
C ALA A 74 -28.56 -12.60 9.52
N PRO A 75 -29.19 -12.83 10.68
CA PRO A 75 -30.29 -13.79 10.82
C PRO A 75 -31.48 -13.52 9.88
N ASP A 76 -31.71 -12.25 9.49
CA ASP A 76 -32.76 -11.86 8.55
C ASP A 76 -32.40 -12.14 7.07
N GLY A 77 -31.16 -12.56 6.79
CA GLY A 77 -30.62 -12.87 5.48
C GLY A 77 -29.95 -11.71 4.75
N HIS A 78 -29.74 -10.55 5.38
CA HIS A 78 -28.88 -9.49 4.85
C HIS A 78 -27.42 -9.96 4.81
N ILE A 79 -26.71 -9.68 3.70
CA ILE A 79 -25.32 -10.13 3.51
C ILE A 79 -24.39 -8.92 3.53
N THR A 80 -23.32 -8.99 4.32
CA THR A 80 -22.32 -7.93 4.39
C THR A 80 -20.99 -8.45 3.86
N PHE A 81 -20.42 -7.72 2.90
CA PHE A 81 -19.15 -8.07 2.26
C PHE A 81 -17.98 -7.22 2.76
N GLY A 82 -16.88 -7.88 3.10
CA GLY A 82 -15.66 -7.24 3.55
C GLY A 82 -14.87 -6.60 2.40
N VAL A 83 -14.55 -5.32 2.54
CA VAL A 83 -13.69 -4.59 1.61
C VAL A 83 -12.41 -4.17 2.33
N HIS A 84 -11.28 -4.71 1.89
CA HIS A 84 -9.97 -4.40 2.46
C HIS A 84 -9.20 -3.32 1.68
N ARG A 85 -9.81 -2.77 0.62
CA ARG A 85 -9.23 -1.78 -0.31
C ARG A 85 -9.79 -0.40 -0.07
N ALA A 86 -8.99 0.62 -0.36
CA ALA A 86 -9.41 2.01 -0.20
C ALA A 86 -10.30 2.44 -1.37
N GLU A 87 -11.36 3.20 -1.12
CA GLU A 87 -12.29 3.70 -2.13
C GLU A 87 -12.12 5.21 -2.36
N MET A 88 -11.78 5.59 -3.60
CA MET A 88 -11.52 6.98 -4.08
C MET A 88 -12.43 7.42 -5.22
N GLY A 89 -13.40 6.59 -5.62
CA GLY A 89 -14.20 6.78 -6.82
C GLY A 89 -14.04 5.66 -7.85
N GLN A 90 -13.04 4.78 -7.70
CA GLN A 90 -12.78 3.69 -8.65
C GLN A 90 -13.73 2.48 -8.49
N GLY A 91 -14.57 2.44 -7.45
CA GLY A 91 -15.66 1.47 -7.31
C GLY A 91 -15.25 0.09 -6.76
N VAL A 92 -14.22 0.01 -5.92
CA VAL A 92 -13.84 -1.24 -5.24
C VAL A 92 -14.90 -1.67 -4.22
N THR A 93 -15.59 -0.72 -3.58
CA THR A 93 -16.71 -1.03 -2.65
C THR A 93 -17.94 -1.58 -3.35
N THR A 94 -17.95 -1.61 -4.68
CA THR A 94 -18.97 -2.31 -5.48
C THR A 94 -18.38 -3.54 -6.17
N SER A 95 -17.20 -3.42 -6.78
CA SER A 95 -16.60 -4.47 -7.60
C SER A 95 -16.16 -5.70 -6.81
N LEU A 96 -15.63 -5.52 -5.60
CA LEU A 96 -15.25 -6.65 -4.74
C LEU A 96 -16.51 -7.38 -4.23
N PRO A 97 -17.54 -6.68 -3.70
CA PRO A 97 -18.84 -7.28 -3.43
C PRO A 97 -19.49 -7.98 -4.64
N MET A 98 -19.37 -7.45 -5.86
CA MET A 98 -19.87 -8.13 -7.08
C MET A 98 -19.25 -9.52 -7.27
N MET A 99 -17.95 -9.68 -7.01
CA MET A 99 -17.28 -10.98 -7.14
C MET A 99 -17.81 -12.01 -6.13
N LEU A 100 -18.02 -11.59 -4.88
CA LEU A 100 -18.56 -12.44 -3.82
C LEU A 100 -20.05 -12.75 -4.04
N ALA A 101 -20.82 -11.75 -4.44
CA ALA A 101 -22.25 -11.86 -4.70
C ALA A 101 -22.56 -12.79 -5.88
N GLU A 102 -21.77 -12.71 -6.96
CA GLU A 102 -21.89 -13.61 -8.12
C GLU A 102 -21.73 -15.07 -7.69
N GLU A 103 -20.68 -15.34 -6.92
CA GLU A 103 -20.40 -16.70 -6.46
C GLU A 103 -21.37 -17.16 -5.37
N LEU A 104 -21.99 -16.26 -4.62
CA LEU A 104 -23.04 -16.64 -3.67
C LEU A 104 -24.42 -16.81 -4.31
N ASP A 105 -24.61 -16.45 -5.59
CA ASP A 105 -25.93 -16.17 -6.16
C ASP A 105 -26.76 -15.25 -5.24
N ALA A 106 -26.12 -14.22 -4.69
CA ALA A 106 -26.73 -13.30 -3.74
C ALA A 106 -27.78 -12.41 -4.44
N ASP A 107 -28.84 -12.06 -3.72
CA ASP A 107 -29.75 -11.00 -4.12
C ASP A 107 -29.07 -9.63 -3.89
N TRP A 108 -28.76 -8.92 -4.98
CA TRP A 108 -28.04 -7.64 -4.96
C TRP A 108 -28.75 -6.56 -4.12
N ASP A 109 -30.08 -6.63 -4.01
CA ASP A 109 -30.85 -5.67 -3.21
C ASP A 109 -30.76 -5.94 -1.70
N ARG A 110 -30.08 -7.03 -1.29
CA ARG A 110 -29.93 -7.47 0.10
C ARG A 110 -28.47 -7.57 0.55
N ILE A 111 -27.59 -6.80 -0.09
CA ILE A 111 -26.18 -6.77 0.26
C ILE A 111 -25.74 -5.37 0.70
N SER A 112 -24.74 -5.33 1.55
CA SER A 112 -23.94 -4.13 1.81
C SER A 112 -22.45 -4.48 1.79
N TYR A 113 -21.63 -3.46 1.97
CA TYR A 113 -20.21 -3.63 2.22
C TYR A 113 -19.84 -2.96 3.53
N GLU A 114 -18.74 -3.43 4.12
CA GLU A 114 -18.04 -2.73 5.17
C GLU A 114 -16.54 -2.85 4.98
N PHE A 115 -15.80 -1.91 5.55
CA PHE A 115 -14.35 -2.01 5.53
C PHE A 115 -13.87 -3.06 6.52
N THR A 116 -13.03 -3.99 6.08
CA THR A 116 -12.52 -5.04 6.97
C THR A 116 -11.61 -4.43 8.06
N PRO A 117 -11.58 -5.03 9.27
CA PRO A 117 -10.52 -4.80 10.24
C PRO A 117 -9.13 -5.04 9.61
N LEU A 118 -8.07 -4.54 10.25
CA LEU A 118 -6.71 -4.91 9.86
C LEU A 118 -6.44 -6.35 10.28
N ASP A 119 -5.99 -7.15 9.32
CA ASP A 119 -5.55 -8.53 9.55
C ASP A 119 -4.54 -8.94 8.48
N LYS A 120 -3.65 -9.87 8.84
CA LYS A 120 -2.68 -10.49 7.92
C LYS A 120 -3.36 -11.17 6.72
N ASP A 121 -4.59 -11.64 6.89
CA ASP A 121 -5.33 -12.35 5.86
C ASP A 121 -5.91 -11.41 4.78
N TYR A 122 -5.83 -10.09 4.98
CA TYR A 122 -6.29 -9.06 4.05
C TYR A 122 -5.15 -8.41 3.23
N TYR A 123 -4.13 -9.19 2.86
CA TYR A 123 -2.96 -8.72 2.09
C TYR A 123 -3.19 -8.78 0.57
N ASN A 124 -2.32 -8.10 -0.21
CA ASN A 124 -2.37 -8.17 -1.68
C ASN A 124 -1.02 -8.41 -2.34
N PHE A 125 -0.87 -9.57 -3.00
CA PHE A 125 0.40 -9.95 -3.62
C PHE A 125 0.59 -9.33 -5.01
N GLY A 126 -0.49 -8.93 -5.69
CA GLY A 126 -0.45 -8.36 -7.05
C GLY A 126 0.48 -7.14 -7.24
N VAL A 127 0.85 -6.44 -6.16
CA VAL A 127 1.83 -5.33 -6.19
C VAL A 127 3.25 -5.81 -6.47
N MET A 128 3.58 -7.08 -6.17
CA MET A 128 4.89 -7.70 -6.40
C MET A 128 4.91 -8.69 -7.56
N GLY A 129 3.74 -9.20 -7.99
CA GLY A 129 3.61 -10.22 -9.06
C GLY A 129 4.04 -9.78 -10.47
N ARG A 130 4.47 -8.53 -10.66
CA ARG A 130 5.07 -8.10 -11.93
C ARG A 130 6.54 -8.52 -12.01
N GLY A 131 6.76 -9.80 -12.32
CA GLY A 131 8.01 -10.26 -12.93
C GLY A 131 8.08 -9.64 -14.33
N ARG A 132 8.93 -8.62 -14.50
CA ARG A 132 8.91 -7.67 -15.63
C ARG A 132 7.58 -6.89 -15.73
N PRO A 133 7.58 -5.67 -16.30
CA PRO A 133 6.37 -4.86 -16.42
C PRO A 133 5.22 -5.64 -17.05
N PHE A 134 5.49 -6.48 -18.05
CA PHE A 134 4.58 -7.48 -18.63
C PHE A 134 5.37 -8.61 -19.33
N GLY A 135 5.03 -9.88 -19.07
CA GLY A 135 5.70 -11.08 -19.61
C GLY A 135 5.88 -12.17 -18.54
N ASP A 136 6.08 -13.43 -18.94
CA ASP A 136 6.25 -14.55 -17.99
C ASP A 136 7.38 -14.27 -17.00
N ALA A 137 7.11 -14.56 -15.73
CA ALA A 137 8.01 -14.30 -14.62
C ALA A 137 9.21 -15.26 -14.64
N GLU A 138 10.21 -15.02 -15.49
CA GLU A 138 11.55 -15.57 -15.25
C GLU A 138 12.23 -14.74 -14.16
N GLY A 139 11.89 -15.03 -12.91
CA GLY A 139 12.63 -14.57 -11.74
C GLY A 139 13.94 -15.34 -11.60
N PHE A 140 14.97 -14.68 -11.07
CA PHE A 140 16.28 -15.26 -10.70
C PHE A 140 16.20 -16.33 -9.58
N PHE A 141 14.98 -16.72 -9.15
CA PHE A 141 14.70 -17.85 -8.27
C PHE A 141 13.34 -18.47 -8.63
N PRO A 142 13.28 -19.73 -9.11
CA PRO A 142 12.02 -20.39 -9.45
C PRO A 142 11.20 -20.68 -8.19
N ASP A 143 9.88 -20.45 -8.25
CA ASP A 143 8.73 -20.81 -7.38
C ASP A 143 8.87 -20.81 -5.85
N LEU A 144 9.95 -21.35 -5.29
CA LEU A 144 10.27 -21.35 -3.87
C LEU A 144 10.45 -19.93 -3.32
N GLY A 145 11.01 -19.01 -4.12
CA GLY A 145 11.22 -17.61 -3.75
C GLY A 145 9.93 -16.81 -3.67
N THR A 146 9.04 -16.98 -4.67
CA THR A 146 7.73 -16.32 -4.72
C THR A 146 6.81 -16.80 -3.60
N ALA A 147 6.83 -18.10 -3.27
CA ALA A 147 6.07 -18.65 -2.15
C ALA A 147 6.57 -18.12 -0.80
N LEU A 148 7.88 -17.99 -0.61
CA LEU A 148 8.48 -17.39 0.59
C LEU A 148 8.13 -15.90 0.69
N LEU A 149 8.23 -15.14 -0.40
CA LEU A 149 7.82 -13.74 -0.46
C LEU A 149 6.33 -13.57 -0.16
N ARG A 150 5.46 -14.43 -0.73
CA ARG A 150 4.02 -14.43 -0.43
C ARG A 150 3.75 -14.68 1.05
N ARG A 151 4.49 -15.59 1.71
CA ARG A 151 4.39 -15.81 3.16
C ARG A 151 4.85 -14.60 3.98
N VAL A 152 5.89 -13.89 3.55
CA VAL A 152 6.34 -12.66 4.21
C VAL A 152 5.30 -11.54 4.05
N PHE A 153 4.73 -11.36 2.86
CA PHE A 153 3.66 -10.39 2.60
C PHE A 153 2.39 -10.69 3.38
N HIS A 154 1.99 -11.97 3.40
CA HIS A 154 0.87 -12.46 4.20
C HIS A 154 1.09 -12.14 5.67
N ALA A 155 2.21 -12.54 6.27
CA ALA A 155 2.49 -12.26 7.68
C ALA A 155 2.56 -10.76 8.03
N ARG A 156 2.98 -9.90 7.09
CA ARG A 156 2.96 -8.44 7.28
C ARG A 156 1.56 -7.85 7.17
N GLY A 157 0.65 -8.52 6.45
CA GLY A 157 -0.71 -8.05 6.18
C GLY A 157 -0.75 -6.83 5.27
N ASP A 158 0.26 -6.66 4.40
CA ASP A 158 0.41 -5.45 3.60
C ASP A 158 -0.75 -5.37 2.58
N SER A 159 -1.63 -4.36 2.76
CA SER A 159 -2.74 -4.02 1.87
C SER A 159 -2.52 -2.64 1.28
N LEU A 160 -2.31 -2.59 -0.04
CA LEU A 160 -2.03 -1.38 -0.81
C LEU A 160 -2.97 -1.28 -2.02
N THR A 161 -3.57 -0.11 -2.22
CA THR A 161 -4.38 0.22 -3.40
C THR A 161 -3.55 1.07 -4.37
N LEU A 162 -2.94 0.42 -5.37
CA LEU A 162 -2.13 1.05 -6.42
C LEU A 162 -2.21 0.24 -7.72
N SER A 163 -1.94 0.85 -8.88
CA SER A 163 -1.71 0.17 -10.17
C SER A 163 -2.76 -0.87 -10.58
N SER A 164 -4.04 -0.60 -10.30
CA SER A 164 -5.19 -1.48 -10.60
C SER A 164 -5.14 -2.89 -9.96
N THR A 165 -4.21 -3.15 -9.02
CA THR A 165 -4.06 -4.48 -8.42
C THR A 165 -5.27 -4.88 -7.58
N SER A 166 -6.05 -3.91 -7.09
CA SER A 166 -7.23 -4.17 -6.25
C SER A 166 -8.30 -5.02 -6.93
N ILE A 167 -8.38 -5.02 -8.27
CA ILE A 167 -9.33 -5.86 -9.01
C ILE A 167 -8.67 -7.17 -9.42
N LEU A 168 -7.48 -7.11 -10.01
CA LEU A 168 -6.78 -8.31 -10.52
C LEU A 168 -6.50 -9.33 -9.42
N ASP A 169 -5.97 -8.88 -8.29
CA ASP A 169 -5.63 -9.74 -7.14
C ASP A 169 -6.87 -10.23 -6.39
N ALA A 170 -7.91 -9.40 -6.32
CA ALA A 170 -9.17 -9.75 -5.67
C ALA A 170 -9.97 -10.78 -6.47
N TYR A 171 -9.89 -10.77 -7.80
CA TYR A 171 -10.63 -11.71 -8.64
C TYR A 171 -10.28 -13.17 -8.32
N ASP A 172 -8.98 -13.47 -8.18
CA ASP A 172 -8.49 -14.81 -7.88
C ASP A 172 -8.68 -15.21 -6.40
N THR A 173 -8.93 -14.24 -5.51
CA THR A 173 -9.07 -14.48 -4.07
C THR A 173 -10.53 -14.54 -3.62
N LEU A 174 -11.34 -13.57 -4.05
CA LEU A 174 -12.72 -13.40 -3.59
C LEU A 174 -13.68 -14.38 -4.25
N ARG A 175 -13.43 -14.77 -5.50
CA ARG A 175 -14.31 -15.73 -6.17
C ARG A 175 -14.31 -17.12 -5.51
N PRO A 176 -13.13 -17.73 -5.23
CA PRO A 176 -13.08 -18.96 -4.43
C PRO A 176 -13.73 -18.79 -3.04
N ALA A 177 -13.55 -17.64 -2.39
CA ALA A 177 -14.16 -17.37 -1.09
C ALA A 177 -15.70 -17.35 -1.15
N GLY A 178 -16.28 -16.73 -2.17
CA GLY A 178 -17.73 -16.76 -2.42
C GLY A 178 -18.24 -18.16 -2.75
N ALA A 179 -17.50 -18.92 -3.57
CA ALA A 179 -17.88 -20.29 -3.91
C ALA A 179 -17.83 -21.24 -2.70
N ALA A 180 -16.84 -21.07 -1.81
CA ALA A 180 -16.77 -21.81 -0.55
C ALA A 180 -17.97 -21.50 0.35
N ALA A 181 -18.34 -20.22 0.48
CA ALA A 181 -19.50 -19.81 1.26
C ALA A 181 -20.82 -20.38 0.69
N ARG A 182 -20.98 -20.39 -0.64
CA ARG A 182 -22.12 -21.04 -1.32
C ARG A 182 -22.18 -22.53 -0.97
N ALA A 183 -21.05 -23.23 -1.06
CA ALA A 183 -20.97 -24.66 -0.74
C ALA A 183 -21.35 -24.96 0.72
N LEU A 184 -20.90 -24.14 1.68
CA LEU A 184 -21.27 -24.27 3.10
C LEU A 184 -22.77 -24.14 3.33
N LEU A 185 -23.40 -23.16 2.66
CA LEU A 185 -24.85 -22.92 2.76
C LEU A 185 -25.65 -24.06 2.12
N VAL A 186 -25.22 -24.55 0.95
CA VAL A 186 -25.83 -25.71 0.28
C VAL A 186 -25.69 -26.96 1.15
N GLU A 187 -24.53 -27.22 1.71
CA GLU A 187 -24.29 -28.37 2.60
C GLU A 187 -25.13 -28.29 3.88
N ALA A 188 -25.26 -27.11 4.48
CA ALA A 188 -26.14 -26.91 5.64
C ALA A 188 -27.60 -27.23 5.31
N ALA A 189 -28.09 -26.80 4.15
CA ALA A 189 -29.42 -27.15 3.67
C ALA A 189 -29.55 -28.65 3.39
N ALA A 190 -28.56 -29.24 2.72
CA ALA A 190 -28.51 -30.67 2.40
C ALA A 190 -28.63 -31.53 3.66
N ARG A 191 -27.87 -31.20 4.71
CA ARG A 191 -27.95 -31.84 6.03
C ARG A 191 -29.30 -31.63 6.71
N ARG A 192 -29.83 -30.40 6.69
CA ARG A 192 -31.15 -30.08 7.25
C ARG A 192 -32.28 -30.88 6.59
N TRP A 193 -32.13 -31.17 5.30
CA TRP A 193 -33.18 -31.76 4.47
C TRP A 193 -32.99 -33.25 4.17
N GLY A 194 -31.84 -33.83 4.50
CA GLY A 194 -31.52 -35.24 4.26
C GLY A 194 -31.37 -35.58 2.78
N VAL A 195 -30.87 -34.66 1.95
CA VAL A 195 -30.71 -34.83 0.49
C VAL A 195 -29.27 -34.56 0.06
N PRO A 196 -28.80 -35.06 -1.09
CA PRO A 196 -27.48 -34.75 -1.61
C PRO A 196 -27.35 -33.25 -1.97
N ALA A 197 -26.21 -32.63 -1.63
CA ALA A 197 -25.91 -31.23 -1.98
C ALA A 197 -26.06 -30.95 -3.49
N ALA A 198 -25.66 -31.90 -4.35
CA ALA A 198 -25.77 -31.79 -5.80
C ALA A 198 -27.22 -31.75 -6.34
N ALA A 199 -28.22 -32.09 -5.51
CA ALA A 199 -29.63 -31.98 -5.87
C ALA A 199 -30.22 -30.58 -5.56
N LEU A 200 -29.43 -29.70 -4.94
CA LEU A 200 -29.84 -28.37 -4.53
C LEU A 200 -29.26 -27.31 -5.47
N ARG A 201 -29.99 -26.20 -5.62
CA ARG A 201 -29.52 -25.02 -6.35
C ARG A 201 -29.59 -23.77 -5.49
N THR A 202 -28.81 -22.76 -5.86
CA THR A 202 -28.82 -21.44 -5.24
C THR A 202 -29.34 -20.38 -6.20
N GLU A 203 -30.11 -19.44 -5.66
CA GLU A 203 -30.60 -18.28 -6.39
C GLU A 203 -31.11 -17.23 -5.39
N ARG A 204 -30.79 -15.95 -5.63
CA ARG A 204 -31.29 -14.80 -4.86
C ARG A 204 -31.17 -14.97 -3.34
N SER A 205 -29.98 -15.33 -2.87
CA SER A 205 -29.68 -15.56 -1.44
C SER A 205 -30.50 -16.68 -0.78
N ARG A 206 -30.90 -17.70 -1.55
CA ARG A 206 -31.66 -18.87 -1.07
C ARG A 206 -31.13 -20.17 -1.66
N VAL A 207 -31.29 -21.25 -0.91
CA VAL A 207 -31.11 -22.62 -1.39
C VAL A 207 -32.48 -23.22 -1.71
N PHE A 208 -32.61 -23.90 -2.84
CA PHE A 208 -33.83 -24.55 -3.31
C PHE A 208 -33.63 -26.05 -3.48
N ASP A 209 -34.65 -26.81 -3.08
CA ASP A 209 -34.87 -28.21 -3.45
C ASP A 209 -36.11 -28.25 -4.35
N ASP A 210 -35.88 -28.28 -5.66
CA ASP A 210 -36.97 -28.26 -6.65
C ASP A 210 -37.77 -29.57 -6.65
N THR A 211 -37.18 -30.69 -6.21
CA THR A 211 -37.90 -31.97 -6.15
C THR A 211 -38.96 -31.94 -5.06
N ALA A 212 -38.62 -31.40 -3.89
CA ALA A 212 -39.53 -31.27 -2.76
C ALA A 212 -40.28 -29.92 -2.70
N GLN A 213 -40.06 -29.02 -3.67
CA GLN A 213 -40.68 -27.68 -3.74
C GLN A 213 -40.53 -26.87 -2.45
N ARG A 214 -39.32 -26.87 -1.88
CA ARG A 214 -38.99 -26.13 -0.64
C ARG A 214 -37.74 -25.27 -0.82
N SER A 215 -37.59 -24.25 0.03
CA SER A 215 -36.40 -23.40 0.05
C SER A 215 -36.10 -22.89 1.45
N ALA A 216 -34.85 -22.48 1.69
CA ALA A 216 -34.41 -21.78 2.89
C ALA A 216 -33.56 -20.57 2.50
N GLY A 217 -33.76 -19.45 3.19
CA GLY A 217 -32.91 -18.27 3.03
C GLY A 217 -31.54 -18.46 3.68
N TYR A 218 -30.53 -17.72 3.22
CA TYR A 218 -29.19 -17.83 3.79
C TYR A 218 -29.13 -17.50 5.29
N GLY A 219 -29.93 -16.54 5.77
CA GLY A 219 -30.04 -16.22 7.20
C GLY A 219 -30.54 -17.40 8.06
N GLU A 220 -31.37 -18.30 7.50
CA GLU A 220 -31.82 -19.50 8.20
C GLU A 220 -30.75 -20.60 8.27
N LEU A 221 -29.77 -20.55 7.36
CA LEU A 221 -28.77 -21.60 7.16
C LEU A 221 -27.41 -21.22 7.75
N VAL A 222 -27.10 -19.92 7.86
CA VAL A 222 -25.77 -19.42 8.18
C VAL A 222 -25.24 -19.95 9.52
N ALA A 223 -26.08 -20.08 10.55
CA ALA A 223 -25.67 -20.60 11.85
C ALA A 223 -25.17 -22.05 11.76
N ALA A 224 -25.83 -22.89 10.96
CA ALA A 224 -25.39 -24.27 10.72
C ALA A 224 -24.19 -24.32 9.77
N ALA A 225 -24.21 -23.52 8.70
CA ALA A 225 -23.13 -23.43 7.72
C ALA A 225 -21.80 -22.99 8.35
N ALA A 226 -21.85 -22.07 9.30
CA ALA A 226 -20.70 -21.58 10.05
C ALA A 226 -19.97 -22.66 10.88
N GLN A 227 -20.64 -23.78 11.20
CA GLN A 227 -20.07 -24.90 11.95
C GLN A 227 -19.46 -25.97 11.04
N LEU A 228 -19.51 -25.79 9.73
CA LEU A 228 -18.98 -26.73 8.76
C LEU A 228 -17.56 -26.34 8.34
N GLU A 229 -16.79 -27.34 7.92
CA GLU A 229 -15.49 -27.11 7.30
C GLU A 229 -15.68 -26.69 5.83
N PRO A 230 -15.01 -25.60 5.38
CA PRO A 230 -15.08 -25.20 3.98
C PRO A 230 -14.41 -26.25 3.09
N PRO A 231 -14.90 -26.42 1.85
CA PRO A 231 -14.26 -27.31 0.89
C PRO A 231 -12.82 -26.85 0.60
N ALA A 232 -11.91 -27.82 0.45
CA ALA A 232 -10.49 -27.53 0.20
C ALA A 232 -10.24 -26.87 -1.17
N ASP A 233 -11.09 -27.16 -2.15
CA ASP A 233 -10.99 -26.64 -3.52
C ASP A 233 -12.37 -26.15 -4.02
N PRO A 234 -12.83 -24.97 -3.53
CA PRO A 234 -14.11 -24.41 -3.93
C PRO A 234 -14.09 -23.99 -5.40
N GLN A 235 -14.98 -24.55 -6.21
CA GLN A 235 -15.04 -24.27 -7.65
C GLN A 235 -15.82 -22.97 -7.92
N PRO A 236 -15.16 -21.91 -8.43
CA PRO A 236 -15.83 -20.71 -8.88
C PRO A 236 -16.71 -20.98 -10.11
N LYS A 237 -17.74 -20.15 -10.34
CA LYS A 237 -18.63 -20.28 -11.51
C LYS A 237 -17.89 -20.12 -12.84
N ASP A 238 -18.42 -20.74 -13.90
CA ASP A 238 -17.96 -20.40 -15.25
C ASP A 238 -18.40 -18.96 -15.60
N PRO A 239 -17.57 -18.14 -16.26
CA PRO A 239 -17.99 -16.82 -16.75
C PRO A 239 -19.28 -16.82 -17.58
N ALA A 240 -19.60 -17.91 -18.28
CA ALA A 240 -20.86 -18.07 -19.01
C ALA A 240 -22.09 -18.11 -18.09
N ASP A 241 -21.91 -18.47 -16.82
CA ASP A 241 -22.98 -18.57 -15.81
C ASP A 241 -23.14 -17.27 -14.99
N TYR A 242 -22.38 -16.23 -15.32
CA TYR A 242 -22.45 -14.96 -14.60
C TYR A 242 -23.78 -14.23 -14.78
N ARG A 243 -24.29 -13.72 -13.67
CA ARG A 243 -25.55 -12.97 -13.61
C ARG A 243 -25.35 -11.52 -13.16
N ILE A 244 -24.33 -11.27 -12.34
CA ILE A 244 -23.95 -10.02 -11.69
C ILE A 244 -22.68 -9.45 -12.33
N ILE A 245 -21.60 -10.23 -12.41
CA ILE A 245 -20.32 -9.77 -13.00
C ILE A 245 -20.55 -9.41 -14.48
N GLY A 246 -20.03 -8.24 -14.89
CA GLY A 246 -20.19 -7.71 -16.25
C GLY A 246 -21.49 -6.94 -16.46
N ARG A 247 -22.36 -6.80 -15.45
CA ARG A 247 -23.54 -5.94 -15.49
C ARG A 247 -23.25 -4.57 -14.89
N SER A 248 -23.99 -3.56 -15.37
CA SER A 248 -24.01 -2.22 -14.78
C SER A 248 -25.05 -2.19 -13.67
N LEU A 249 -24.63 -2.48 -12.44
CA LEU A 249 -25.47 -2.44 -11.25
C LEU A 249 -25.30 -1.11 -10.49
N PRO A 250 -26.32 -0.66 -9.75
CA PRO A 250 -26.16 0.49 -8.85
C PRO A 250 -25.01 0.25 -7.87
N ARG A 251 -24.09 1.21 -7.81
CA ARG A 251 -22.95 1.15 -6.89
C ARG A 251 -23.42 1.29 -5.45
N LEU A 252 -22.89 0.44 -4.58
CA LEU A 252 -23.27 0.38 -3.17
C LEU A 252 -22.86 1.66 -2.40
N ASP A 253 -21.84 2.37 -2.87
CA ASP A 253 -21.32 3.58 -2.21
C ASP A 253 -21.97 4.89 -2.72
N ILE A 254 -22.78 4.86 -3.79
CA ILE A 254 -23.39 6.06 -4.36
C ILE A 254 -24.42 6.70 -3.42
N PRO A 255 -25.39 5.97 -2.82
CA PRO A 255 -26.45 6.59 -2.03
C PRO A 255 -25.89 7.52 -0.94
N ALA A 256 -24.95 7.01 -0.13
CA ALA A 256 -24.32 7.77 0.94
C ALA A 256 -23.51 8.98 0.45
N LYS A 257 -22.90 8.90 -0.75
CA LYS A 257 -22.17 10.01 -1.35
C LYS A 257 -23.09 11.12 -1.87
N VAL A 258 -24.30 10.76 -2.32
CA VAL A 258 -25.27 11.72 -2.90
C VAL A 258 -26.05 12.44 -1.81
N ASP A 259 -26.41 11.76 -0.72
CA ASP A 259 -27.15 12.35 0.40
C ASP A 259 -26.26 13.00 1.48
N GLY A 260 -24.94 12.84 1.38
CA GLY A 260 -23.96 13.41 2.30
C GLY A 260 -23.74 12.62 3.58
N SER A 261 -24.27 11.39 3.70
CA SER A 261 -24.03 10.51 4.85
C SER A 261 -22.71 9.72 4.77
N ALA A 262 -22.02 9.75 3.63
CA ALA A 262 -20.71 9.15 3.46
C ALA A 262 -19.65 9.81 4.37
N MET A 263 -18.97 8.99 5.19
CA MET A 263 -17.95 9.46 6.12
C MET A 263 -16.54 9.37 5.50
N PHE A 264 -15.94 10.54 5.22
CA PHE A 264 -14.53 10.68 4.87
C PHE A 264 -13.66 10.89 6.12
N GLY A 265 -12.33 10.90 5.95
CA GLY A 265 -11.42 11.14 7.08
C GLY A 265 -11.66 12.49 7.74
N ILE A 266 -11.94 13.51 6.93
CA ILE A 266 -12.19 14.87 7.41
C ILE A 266 -13.51 15.01 8.18
N ASP A 267 -14.46 14.09 8.00
CA ASP A 267 -15.78 14.16 8.66
C ASP A 267 -15.78 13.55 10.06
N ILE A 268 -14.68 12.90 10.46
CA ILE A 268 -14.56 12.32 11.81
C ILE A 268 -14.67 13.45 12.84
N ASP A 269 -15.65 13.32 13.71
CA ASP A 269 -15.93 14.24 14.81
C ASP A 269 -16.14 13.41 16.08
N LEU A 270 -15.30 13.66 17.08
CA LEU A 270 -15.28 12.95 18.35
C LEU A 270 -15.56 13.93 19.48
N PRO A 271 -16.19 13.48 20.59
CA PRO A 271 -16.38 14.34 21.76
C PRO A 271 -15.06 14.96 22.24
N ASP A 272 -15.11 16.25 22.56
CA ASP A 272 -13.98 17.04 23.08
C ASP A 272 -12.71 17.09 22.19
N MET A 273 -12.87 16.83 20.88
CA MET A 273 -11.79 16.80 19.91
C MET A 273 -11.19 18.19 19.61
N LEU A 274 -9.86 18.23 19.47
CA LEU A 274 -9.12 19.39 18.99
C LEU A 274 -8.91 19.32 17.47
N TYR A 275 -8.87 20.48 16.83
CA TYR A 275 -8.63 20.64 15.41
C TYR A 275 -7.23 21.21 15.20
N GLY A 276 -6.43 20.54 14.38
CA GLY A 276 -5.02 20.83 14.15
C GLY A 276 -4.74 21.37 12.74
N ALA A 277 -3.92 22.41 12.66
CA ALA A 277 -3.36 22.91 11.41
C ALA A 277 -1.82 22.89 11.47
N VAL A 278 -1.18 22.42 10.40
CA VAL A 278 0.27 22.21 10.36
C VAL A 278 0.95 23.27 9.50
N VAL A 279 2.11 23.74 9.94
CA VAL A 279 3.05 24.56 9.18
C VAL A 279 4.36 23.77 9.06
N HIS A 280 4.77 23.46 7.84
CA HIS A 280 6.03 22.77 7.57
C HIS A 280 7.17 23.76 7.33
N SER A 281 8.40 23.26 7.43
CA SER A 281 9.58 23.93 6.91
C SER A 281 9.36 24.35 5.45
N PRO A 282 9.57 25.64 5.10
CA PRO A 282 9.43 26.15 3.73
C PRO A 282 10.23 25.39 2.67
N VAL A 283 11.33 24.75 3.05
CA VAL A 283 12.16 23.91 2.17
C VAL A 283 11.75 22.46 2.38
N ALA A 284 11.23 21.82 1.32
CA ALA A 284 10.78 20.43 1.40
C ALA A 284 11.92 19.50 1.85
N GLY A 285 11.71 18.76 2.93
CA GLY A 285 12.73 17.88 3.53
C GLY A 285 13.77 18.60 4.41
N GLY A 286 13.80 19.94 4.41
CA GLY A 286 14.68 20.73 5.28
C GLY A 286 14.16 20.82 6.71
N ARG A 287 15.07 20.87 7.68
CA ARG A 287 14.70 21.00 9.10
C ARG A 287 14.37 22.44 9.47
N ILE A 288 13.61 22.60 10.54
CA ILE A 288 13.33 23.85 11.24
C ILE A 288 14.51 24.10 12.20
N ALA A 289 15.23 25.19 12.00
CA ALA A 289 16.28 25.63 12.92
C ALA A 289 15.68 26.30 14.16
N ALA A 290 14.67 27.16 13.94
CA ALA A 290 13.90 27.82 14.99
C ALA A 290 12.51 28.22 14.44
N TYR A 291 11.57 28.52 15.33
CA TYR A 291 10.28 29.09 14.96
C TYR A 291 9.79 30.08 16.03
N ASP A 292 9.06 31.11 15.62
CA ASP A 292 8.31 32.01 16.50
C ASP A 292 6.83 31.64 16.45
N ALA A 293 6.30 31.18 17.59
CA ALA A 293 4.90 30.83 17.78
C ALA A 293 4.14 31.81 18.69
N GLY A 294 4.77 32.88 19.20
CA GLY A 294 4.19 33.71 20.26
C GLY A 294 2.84 34.35 19.87
N ALA A 295 2.70 34.76 18.62
CA ALA A 295 1.43 35.28 18.09
C ALA A 295 0.37 34.18 17.90
N ALA A 296 0.77 32.95 17.57
CA ALA A 296 -0.14 31.81 17.44
C ALA A 296 -0.64 31.34 18.81
N GLU A 297 0.24 31.26 19.82
CA GLU A 297 -0.09 30.86 21.19
C GLU A 297 -1.08 31.83 21.87
N GLN A 298 -1.00 33.12 21.54
CA GLN A 298 -1.91 34.15 22.07
C GLN A 298 -3.21 34.27 21.26
N PHE A 299 -3.35 33.52 20.16
CA PHE A 299 -4.53 33.60 19.31
C PHE A 299 -5.76 33.03 20.06
N PRO A 300 -6.87 33.77 20.17
CA PRO A 300 -8.03 33.31 20.93
C PRO A 300 -8.56 31.96 20.43
N GLY A 301 -8.70 30.99 21.34
CA GLY A 301 -9.22 29.64 21.04
C GLY A 301 -8.14 28.61 20.67
N VAL A 302 -6.87 29.00 20.62
CA VAL A 302 -5.73 28.06 20.55
C VAL A 302 -5.53 27.41 21.91
N GLU A 303 -5.37 26.09 21.88
CA GLU A 303 -5.11 25.25 23.05
C GLU A 303 -3.60 24.98 23.19
N ALA A 304 -2.93 24.69 22.07
CA ALA A 304 -1.52 24.33 22.08
C ALA A 304 -0.85 24.60 20.73
N VAL A 305 0.45 24.86 20.78
CA VAL A 305 1.34 24.84 19.61
C VAL A 305 2.43 23.80 19.88
N LEU A 306 2.50 22.78 19.03
CA LEU A 306 3.32 21.59 19.25
C LEU A 306 4.32 21.41 18.12
N PRO A 307 5.63 21.21 18.40
CA PRO A 307 6.55 20.73 17.39
C PRO A 307 6.20 19.30 16.98
N LEU A 308 6.26 19.03 15.68
CA LEU A 308 6.06 17.71 15.08
C LEU A 308 7.36 17.24 14.44
N GLY A 309 8.26 16.75 15.29
CA GLY A 309 9.63 16.46 14.90
C GLY A 309 10.40 17.72 14.53
N GLU A 310 11.35 17.59 13.60
CA GLU A 310 12.23 18.69 13.18
C GLU A 310 11.73 19.42 11.91
N VAL A 311 10.58 19.05 11.35
CA VAL A 311 10.15 19.52 10.01
C VAL A 311 8.83 20.26 10.00
N ALA A 312 8.08 20.27 11.11
CA ALA A 312 6.75 20.88 11.16
C ALA A 312 6.35 21.32 12.57
N VAL A 313 5.40 22.24 12.64
CA VAL A 313 4.72 22.72 13.86
C VAL A 313 3.22 22.61 13.66
N CYS A 314 2.49 22.17 14.68
CA CYS A 314 1.03 22.03 14.67
C CYS A 314 0.39 23.01 15.67
N VAL A 315 -0.63 23.71 15.23
CA VAL A 315 -1.51 24.48 16.12
C VAL A 315 -2.79 23.70 16.36
N LEU A 316 -3.14 23.47 17.62
CA LEU A 316 -4.37 22.84 18.05
C LEU A 316 -5.35 23.88 18.61
N ALA A 317 -6.60 23.84 18.17
CA ALA A 317 -7.68 24.73 18.62
C ALA A 317 -9.01 23.97 18.73
N HIS A 318 -10.06 24.66 19.17
CA HIS A 318 -11.41 24.08 19.27
C HIS A 318 -12.18 24.00 17.94
N ASP A 319 -11.65 24.61 16.89
CA ASP A 319 -12.22 24.57 15.55
C ASP A 319 -11.13 24.72 14.48
N THR A 320 -11.43 24.26 13.27
CA THR A 320 -10.46 24.24 12.16
C THR A 320 -10.07 25.65 11.71
N TRP A 321 -11.00 26.61 11.75
CA TRP A 321 -10.73 27.97 11.29
C TRP A 321 -9.71 28.66 12.19
N THR A 322 -9.92 28.61 13.51
CA THR A 322 -9.00 29.17 14.51
C THR A 322 -7.62 28.54 14.39
N ALA A 323 -7.53 27.21 14.29
CA ALA A 323 -6.24 26.53 14.11
C ALA A 323 -5.50 27.03 12.86
N MET A 324 -6.19 27.15 11.72
CA MET A 324 -5.58 27.63 10.47
C MET A 324 -5.18 29.11 10.52
N GLN A 325 -5.97 29.98 11.17
CA GLN A 325 -5.61 31.40 11.29
C GLN A 325 -4.40 31.61 12.22
N ALA A 326 -4.34 30.86 13.31
CA ALA A 326 -3.22 30.89 14.25
C ALA A 326 -1.96 30.29 13.63
N ALA A 327 -2.06 29.18 12.88
CA ALA A 327 -0.94 28.59 12.16
C ALA A 327 -0.26 29.59 11.20
N ARG A 328 -1.03 30.47 10.55
CA ARG A 328 -0.48 31.53 9.67
C ARG A 328 0.36 32.58 10.42
N GLN A 329 0.29 32.64 11.75
CA GLN A 329 1.10 33.55 12.55
C GLN A 329 2.48 32.97 12.88
N ILE A 330 2.72 31.68 12.61
CA ILE A 330 4.00 31.04 12.89
C ILE A 330 5.02 31.48 11.84
N VAL A 331 6.19 31.94 12.30
CA VAL A 331 7.33 32.25 11.45
C VAL A 331 8.38 31.15 11.65
N ILE A 332 8.79 30.50 10.55
CA ILE A 332 9.78 29.42 10.57
C ILE A 332 11.12 29.94 10.03
N GLU A 333 12.18 29.66 10.77
CA GLU A 333 13.57 29.77 10.33
C GLU A 333 14.07 28.39 9.91
N THR A 334 14.42 28.24 8.63
CA THR A 334 14.90 26.98 8.06
C THR A 334 16.37 26.75 8.36
N ALA A 335 16.76 25.50 8.62
CA ALA A 335 18.15 25.10 8.65
C ALA A 335 18.76 25.12 7.23
N ASP A 336 20.08 25.32 7.15
CA ASP A 336 20.85 25.35 5.89
C ASP A 336 21.11 23.94 5.32
N ASP A 337 20.14 23.03 5.42
CA ASP A 337 20.27 21.65 4.97
C ASP A 337 20.17 21.54 3.43
N PHE A 338 19.29 22.36 2.84
CA PHE A 338 18.99 22.37 1.41
C PHE A 338 18.75 23.79 0.91
N GLU A 339 19.18 24.08 -0.32
CA GLU A 339 18.81 25.30 -1.03
C GLU A 339 17.38 25.19 -1.58
N LEU A 340 16.69 26.33 -1.75
CA LEU A 340 15.38 26.36 -2.39
C LEU A 340 15.47 25.86 -3.83
N ALA A 341 14.67 24.86 -4.17
CA ALA A 341 14.60 24.33 -5.53
C ALA A 341 13.94 25.33 -6.51
N ASP A 342 14.67 25.70 -7.57
CA ASP A 342 14.12 26.44 -8.71
C ASP A 342 13.80 25.49 -9.88
N SER A 343 12.58 25.63 -10.44
CA SER A 343 12.12 24.74 -11.51
C SER A 343 12.87 24.93 -12.83
N VAL A 344 13.36 26.14 -13.13
CA VAL A 344 14.11 26.41 -14.36
C VAL A 344 15.52 25.81 -14.25
N GLU A 345 16.18 26.01 -13.11
CA GLU A 345 17.51 25.44 -12.83
C GLU A 345 17.47 23.91 -12.80
N LEU A 346 16.52 23.31 -12.09
CA LEU A 346 16.36 21.86 -12.06
C LEU A 346 16.11 21.29 -13.47
N ARG A 347 15.25 21.92 -14.27
CA ARG A 347 15.01 21.49 -15.65
C ARG A 347 16.28 21.57 -16.50
N ASN A 348 17.08 22.63 -16.36
CA ASN A 348 18.33 22.76 -17.10
C ASN A 348 19.33 21.65 -16.73
N THR A 349 19.43 21.32 -15.45
CA THR A 349 20.24 20.18 -14.96
C THR A 349 19.75 18.86 -15.57
N PHE A 350 18.44 18.64 -15.64
CA PHE A 350 17.88 17.41 -16.21
C PHE A 350 18.10 17.35 -17.74
N VAL A 351 18.03 18.48 -18.45
CA VAL A 351 18.35 18.53 -19.88
C VAL A 351 19.82 18.18 -20.12
N ALA A 352 20.74 18.71 -19.30
CA ALA A 352 22.16 18.37 -19.40
C ALA A 352 22.44 16.87 -19.16
N ALA A 353 21.70 16.26 -18.23
CA ALA A 353 21.81 14.83 -17.93
C ALA A 353 21.31 13.90 -19.05
N LEU A 354 20.66 14.41 -20.11
CA LEU A 354 20.36 13.60 -21.30
C LEU A 354 21.62 13.10 -22.02
N ASP A 355 22.73 13.82 -21.84
CA ASP A 355 24.03 13.53 -22.46
C ASP A 355 24.93 12.65 -21.56
N ASP A 356 24.35 12.04 -20.53
CA ASP A 356 25.02 11.03 -19.70
C ASP A 356 25.62 9.91 -20.58
N PRO A 357 26.95 9.70 -20.50
CA PRO A 357 27.62 8.68 -21.29
C PRO A 357 27.26 7.25 -20.86
N GLU A 358 26.79 7.05 -19.62
CA GLU A 358 26.56 5.73 -19.02
C GLU A 358 25.14 5.62 -18.40
N PRO A 359 24.06 5.83 -19.18
CA PRO A 359 22.71 5.70 -18.64
C PRO A 359 22.39 4.24 -18.30
N ALA A 360 21.45 4.03 -17.39
CA ALA A 360 20.84 2.71 -17.22
C ALA A 360 20.03 2.35 -18.47
N VAL A 361 20.34 1.20 -19.09
CA VAL A 361 19.62 0.73 -20.28
C VAL A 361 18.60 -0.33 -19.86
N PHE A 362 17.33 -0.06 -20.12
CA PHE A 362 16.23 -0.97 -19.77
C PHE A 362 15.83 -1.88 -20.93
N ARG A 363 15.94 -1.36 -22.17
CA ARG A 363 15.63 -2.07 -23.41
C ARG A 363 16.67 -1.71 -24.46
N ASP A 364 17.11 -2.70 -25.24
CA ASP A 364 18.12 -2.54 -26.29
C ASP A 364 17.91 -3.62 -27.36
N ASP A 365 16.86 -3.46 -28.15
CA ASP A 365 16.49 -4.38 -29.22
C ASP A 365 17.15 -3.94 -30.54
N GLY A 366 17.67 -4.90 -31.29
CA GLY A 366 18.35 -4.62 -32.56
C GLY A 366 19.60 -3.74 -32.37
N GLU A 367 19.84 -2.83 -33.31
CA GLU A 367 21.01 -1.93 -33.30
C GLU A 367 20.57 -0.46 -33.39
N ALA A 368 19.67 -0.04 -32.49
CA ALA A 368 18.95 1.24 -32.58
C ALA A 368 19.87 2.46 -32.78
N LEU A 369 20.96 2.55 -32.01
CA LEU A 369 21.90 3.67 -32.10
C LEU A 369 22.64 3.71 -33.43
N THR A 370 23.13 2.57 -33.91
CA THR A 370 23.82 2.46 -35.20
C THR A 370 22.88 2.79 -36.35
N VAL A 371 21.67 2.22 -36.34
CA VAL A 371 20.65 2.50 -37.38
C VAL A 371 20.29 3.99 -37.41
N LEU A 372 20.15 4.65 -36.25
CA LEU A 372 19.86 6.08 -36.17
C LEU A 372 21.06 6.98 -36.55
N GLN A 373 22.29 6.48 -36.46
CA GLN A 373 23.48 7.17 -36.99
C GLN A 373 23.52 7.11 -38.52
N ASP A 374 23.28 5.92 -39.10
CA ASP A 374 23.32 5.70 -40.55
C ASP A 374 22.10 6.27 -41.28
N THR A 375 20.94 6.20 -40.62
CA THR A 375 19.66 6.68 -41.15
C THR A 375 19.02 7.66 -40.16
N PRO A 376 19.50 8.92 -40.12
CA PRO A 376 19.02 9.90 -39.16
C PRO A 376 17.50 10.08 -39.22
N GLY A 377 16.90 10.06 -38.03
CA GLY A 377 15.49 10.34 -37.81
C GLY A 377 15.23 11.76 -37.33
N GLN A 378 14.01 11.99 -36.83
CA GLN A 378 13.68 13.21 -36.11
C GLN A 378 14.09 13.08 -34.64
N THR A 379 14.68 14.15 -34.09
CA THR A 379 14.96 14.27 -32.66
C THR A 379 14.05 15.32 -32.04
N ARG A 380 13.43 14.99 -30.91
CA ARG A 380 12.61 15.92 -30.11
C ARG A 380 12.92 15.74 -28.62
N THR A 381 12.90 16.85 -27.90
CA THR A 381 13.03 16.86 -26.43
C THR A 381 11.70 17.31 -25.84
N TYR A 382 11.19 16.53 -24.90
CA TYR A 382 9.96 16.78 -24.16
C TYR A 382 10.29 16.99 -22.69
N HIS A 383 9.50 17.80 -22.00
CA HIS A 383 9.64 18.02 -20.57
C HIS A 383 8.25 18.12 -19.91
N TRP A 384 8.16 17.74 -18.65
CA TRP A 384 6.96 17.91 -17.82
C TRP A 384 7.38 18.35 -16.42
N PRO A 385 6.62 19.24 -15.76
CA PRO A 385 6.95 19.76 -14.44
C PRO A 385 6.61 18.75 -13.33
N TYR A 386 6.96 19.10 -12.09
CA TYR A 386 6.34 18.49 -10.92
C TYR A 386 4.84 18.73 -10.94
N LEU A 387 4.05 17.72 -10.56
CA LEU A 387 2.61 17.85 -10.42
C LEU A 387 2.18 17.40 -9.03
N ALA A 388 1.48 18.30 -8.33
CA ALA A 388 0.78 17.96 -7.11
C ALA A 388 -0.45 17.10 -7.45
N HIS A 389 -0.80 16.18 -6.56
CA HIS A 389 -1.97 15.32 -6.68
C HIS A 389 -3.27 16.10 -6.52
N ALA A 390 -3.24 17.17 -5.72
CA ALA A 390 -4.35 18.09 -5.50
C ALA A 390 -5.68 17.37 -5.21
N THR A 391 -5.67 16.44 -4.25
CA THR A 391 -6.88 15.69 -3.84
C THR A 391 -7.96 16.66 -3.36
N MET A 392 -9.24 16.38 -3.65
CA MET A 392 -10.33 17.28 -3.22
C MET A 392 -10.39 17.40 -1.69
N GLU A 393 -10.22 16.29 -1.00
CA GLU A 393 -10.00 16.25 0.45
C GLU A 393 -8.49 16.41 0.75
N PRO A 394 -8.05 17.50 1.40
CA PRO A 394 -6.66 17.67 1.84
C PRO A 394 -6.22 16.57 2.79
N MET A 395 -4.90 16.38 2.95
CA MET A 395 -4.39 15.41 3.91
C MET A 395 -4.92 15.70 5.32
N ASN A 396 -5.43 14.64 5.96
CA ASN A 396 -5.99 14.71 7.29
C ASN A 396 -5.85 13.36 7.98
N CYS A 397 -5.80 13.39 9.31
CA CYS A 397 -5.86 12.21 10.14
C CYS A 397 -6.32 12.58 11.55
N THR A 398 -7.27 11.81 12.08
CA THR A 398 -7.71 11.90 13.48
C THR A 398 -6.99 10.85 14.30
N ALA A 399 -6.54 11.21 15.49
CA ALA A 399 -5.82 10.35 16.40
C ALA A 399 -6.24 10.59 17.86
N LEU A 400 -6.24 9.52 18.65
CA LEU A 400 -6.48 9.51 20.08
C LEU A 400 -5.48 8.54 20.72
N PHE A 401 -4.62 9.06 21.59
CA PHE A 401 -3.72 8.24 22.39
C PHE A 401 -4.29 8.08 23.81
N ASP A 402 -4.53 6.85 24.21
CA ASP A 402 -4.87 6.49 25.58
C ASP A 402 -3.59 6.07 26.31
N ALA A 403 -3.12 6.91 27.24
CA ALA A 403 -1.90 6.66 27.99
C ALA A 403 -2.05 5.53 29.02
N ASP A 404 -3.25 5.30 29.56
CA ASP A 404 -3.50 4.27 30.57
C ASP A 404 -3.54 2.89 29.92
N ALA A 405 -4.19 2.78 28.75
CA ALA A 405 -4.19 1.56 27.95
C ALA A 405 -2.90 1.38 27.12
N ASN A 406 -2.08 2.43 27.02
CA ASN A 406 -0.95 2.53 26.12
C ASN A 406 -1.35 2.17 24.67
N HIS A 407 -2.42 2.79 24.18
CA HIS A 407 -3.09 2.41 22.94
C HIS A 407 -3.37 3.64 22.07
N LEU A 408 -3.04 3.56 20.78
CA LEU A 408 -3.29 4.62 19.81
C LEU A 408 -4.44 4.20 18.88
N THR A 409 -5.51 5.01 18.83
CA THR A 409 -6.61 4.84 17.88
C THR A 409 -6.56 5.95 16.84
N MET A 410 -6.69 5.58 15.56
CA MET A 410 -6.63 6.53 14.45
C MET A 410 -7.76 6.31 13.46
N TRP A 411 -8.22 7.38 12.82
CA TRP A 411 -9.14 7.35 11.69
C TRP A 411 -8.48 8.01 10.50
N VAL A 412 -8.40 7.29 9.39
CA VAL A 412 -7.67 7.76 8.22
C VAL A 412 -8.15 7.15 6.91
N GLY A 413 -8.28 8.01 5.90
CA GLY A 413 -8.46 7.61 4.52
C GLY A 413 -7.09 7.37 3.87
N SER A 414 -6.60 6.13 3.87
CA SER A 414 -5.28 5.78 3.32
C SER A 414 -5.37 4.68 2.26
N GLN A 415 -4.53 4.79 1.23
CA GLN A 415 -4.33 3.74 0.22
C GLN A 415 -3.54 2.55 0.76
N ALA A 416 -2.81 2.71 1.88
CA ALA A 416 -1.96 1.69 2.48
C ALA A 416 -2.19 1.61 4.01
N ILE A 417 -3.37 1.13 4.42
CA ILE A 417 -3.81 1.18 5.83
C ILE A 417 -2.86 0.43 6.77
N THR A 418 -2.25 -0.68 6.30
CA THR A 418 -1.30 -1.46 7.08
C THR A 418 -0.02 -0.68 7.33
N THR A 419 0.45 0.05 6.32
CA THR A 419 1.61 0.95 6.43
C THR A 419 1.29 2.12 7.35
N ALA A 420 0.08 2.67 7.31
CA ALA A 420 -0.36 3.70 8.25
C ALA A 420 -0.24 3.21 9.70
N GLN A 421 -0.70 1.98 10.00
CA GLN A 421 -0.55 1.38 11.33
C GLN A 421 0.93 1.22 11.71
N GLN A 422 1.77 0.74 10.78
CA GLN A 422 3.20 0.55 11.03
C GLN A 422 3.93 1.86 11.34
N VAL A 423 3.65 2.92 10.57
CA VAL A 423 4.25 4.24 10.77
C VAL A 423 3.76 4.88 12.05
N ALA A 424 2.45 4.79 12.34
CA ALA A 424 1.89 5.28 13.59
C ALA A 424 2.50 4.57 14.83
N ALA A 425 2.63 3.24 14.78
CA ALA A 425 3.24 2.46 15.84
C ALA A 425 4.71 2.85 16.05
N ALA A 426 5.48 2.98 14.97
CA ALA A 426 6.88 3.42 15.05
C ALA A 426 7.01 4.83 15.63
N GLN A 427 6.16 5.77 15.20
CA GLN A 427 6.16 7.15 15.69
C GLN A 427 5.77 7.24 17.18
N ALA A 428 4.83 6.41 17.61
CA ALA A 428 4.37 6.37 19.00
C ALA A 428 5.27 5.53 19.93
N GLY A 429 6.23 4.78 19.37
CA GLY A 429 7.04 3.82 20.13
C GLY A 429 6.21 2.64 20.66
N LEU A 430 5.17 2.24 19.93
CA LEU A 430 4.23 1.18 20.29
C LEU A 430 4.41 -0.07 19.43
N ASP A 431 3.93 -1.21 19.92
CA ASP A 431 3.73 -2.39 19.08
C ASP A 431 2.52 -2.19 18.16
N ARG A 432 2.52 -2.85 16.99
CA ARG A 432 1.41 -2.75 16.02
C ARG A 432 0.05 -3.13 16.61
N SER A 433 0.02 -4.10 17.52
CA SER A 433 -1.20 -4.56 18.20
C SER A 433 -1.80 -3.52 19.13
N GLN A 434 -1.02 -2.51 19.54
CA GLN A 434 -1.46 -1.37 20.35
C GLN A 434 -1.93 -0.19 19.50
N VAL A 435 -2.04 -0.37 18.18
CA VAL A 435 -2.50 0.67 17.25
C VAL A 435 -3.72 0.19 16.48
N THR A 436 -4.87 0.80 16.74
CA THR A 436 -6.10 0.60 15.96
C THR A 436 -6.19 1.66 14.86
N VAL A 437 -6.39 1.22 13.62
CA VAL A 437 -6.63 2.13 12.49
C VAL A 437 -8.00 1.86 11.87
N HIS A 438 -8.90 2.82 11.99
CA HIS A 438 -10.19 2.84 11.32
C HIS A 438 -10.04 3.43 9.92
N ARG A 439 -10.33 2.62 8.90
CA ARG A 439 -10.34 3.06 7.51
C ARG A 439 -11.60 3.90 7.24
N THR A 440 -11.42 5.09 6.68
CA THR A 440 -12.52 5.94 6.18
C THR A 440 -12.54 5.95 4.66
N LEU A 441 -13.59 6.53 4.07
CA LEU A 441 -13.55 6.92 2.65
C LEU A 441 -12.48 8.01 2.45
N LEU A 442 -12.02 8.15 1.20
CA LEU A 442 -11.04 9.17 0.84
C LEU A 442 -11.52 10.03 -0.34
N GLY A 443 -11.35 11.34 -0.23
CA GLY A 443 -11.74 12.34 -1.22
C GLY A 443 -10.68 12.55 -2.30
N GLY A 444 -10.27 11.44 -2.92
CA GLY A 444 -9.16 11.38 -3.87
C GLY A 444 -7.84 10.94 -3.22
N GLY A 445 -7.02 10.24 -3.98
CA GLY A 445 -5.71 9.75 -3.53
C GLY A 445 -4.63 10.00 -4.57
N PHE A 446 -4.83 9.50 -5.80
CA PHE A 446 -3.93 9.66 -6.96
C PHE A 446 -2.46 9.23 -6.73
N GLY A 447 -2.13 8.61 -5.60
CA GLY A 447 -0.75 8.35 -5.16
C GLY A 447 -0.45 8.97 -3.79
N ARG A 448 -0.94 10.19 -3.55
CA ARG A 448 -0.70 10.97 -2.31
C ARG A 448 -1.05 10.25 -1.03
N ARG A 449 -2.15 9.48 -1.00
CA ARG A 449 -2.64 8.78 0.21
C ARG A 449 -1.98 7.42 0.42
N ALA A 450 -0.98 7.05 -0.40
CA ALA A 450 -0.06 5.96 -0.10
C ALA A 450 1.15 6.41 0.73
N GLU A 451 1.34 7.73 0.87
CA GLU A 451 2.30 8.36 1.77
C GLU A 451 1.77 8.38 3.19
N MET A 452 2.67 8.46 4.19
CA MET A 452 2.31 8.34 5.61
C MET A 452 2.74 9.52 6.47
N ASP A 453 3.23 10.58 5.83
CA ASP A 453 3.75 11.77 6.50
C ASP A 453 2.66 12.47 7.35
N PHE A 454 1.40 12.45 6.92
CA PHE A 454 0.28 13.01 7.68
C PHE A 454 -0.21 12.09 8.82
N VAL A 455 -0.01 10.79 8.70
CA VAL A 455 -0.29 9.79 9.76
C VAL A 455 0.75 9.92 10.87
N GLU A 456 2.03 9.97 10.49
CA GLU A 456 3.16 10.21 11.41
C GLU A 456 2.91 11.46 12.25
N ARG A 457 2.57 12.57 11.59
CA ARG A 457 2.32 13.86 12.27
C ARG A 457 1.12 13.81 13.22
N ALA A 458 0.04 13.14 12.85
CA ALA A 458 -1.12 12.97 13.73
C ALA A 458 -0.80 12.09 14.95
N ALA A 459 -0.04 11.01 14.77
CA ALA A 459 0.45 10.19 15.88
C ALA A 459 1.37 11.01 16.81
N ALA A 460 2.32 11.75 16.26
CA ALA A 460 3.23 12.61 17.02
C ALA A 460 2.50 13.67 17.87
N ALA A 461 1.44 14.27 17.32
CA ALA A 461 0.60 15.21 18.06
C ALA A 461 -0.20 14.51 19.16
N ALA A 462 -0.81 13.34 18.87
CA ALA A 462 -1.64 12.63 19.84
C ALA A 462 -0.83 12.16 21.06
N MET A 463 0.42 11.73 20.86
CA MET A 463 1.32 11.36 21.95
C MET A 463 1.63 12.53 22.91
N GLN A 464 1.53 13.78 22.44
CA GLN A 464 1.71 14.98 23.25
C GLN A 464 0.40 15.45 23.93
N MET A 465 -0.75 14.88 23.54
CA MET A 465 -2.09 15.21 24.05
C MET A 465 -2.85 13.95 24.49
N PRO A 466 -2.33 13.17 25.45
CA PRO A 466 -2.96 11.93 25.88
C PRO A 466 -4.38 12.17 26.41
N GLY A 467 -5.29 11.25 26.07
CA GLY A 467 -6.69 11.27 26.50
C GLY A 467 -7.58 12.25 25.74
N ARG A 468 -7.04 13.06 24.82
CA ARG A 468 -7.84 14.01 24.04
C ARG A 468 -7.73 13.73 22.54
N PRO A 469 -8.84 13.48 21.83
CA PRO A 469 -8.79 13.25 20.41
C PRO A 469 -8.37 14.54 19.69
N LEU A 470 -7.63 14.40 18.59
CA LEU A 470 -7.29 15.51 17.72
C LEU A 470 -7.38 15.11 16.25
N LYS A 471 -7.72 16.06 15.40
CA LYS A 471 -7.74 15.91 13.93
C LYS A 471 -6.82 16.92 13.29
N ILE A 472 -5.71 16.45 12.74
CA ILE A 472 -4.85 17.29 11.91
C ILE A 472 -5.45 17.37 10.51
N THR A 473 -5.57 18.59 9.97
CA THR A 473 -5.96 18.86 8.59
C THR A 473 -4.97 19.84 7.97
N TYR A 474 -4.42 19.50 6.81
CA TYR A 474 -3.54 20.41 6.08
C TYR A 474 -4.39 21.49 5.41
N SER A 475 -3.92 22.74 5.45
CA SER A 475 -4.48 23.76 4.57
C SER A 475 -4.18 23.37 3.12
N ARG A 476 -4.96 23.89 2.16
CA ARG A 476 -4.73 23.61 0.74
C ARG A 476 -3.31 24.00 0.31
N GLU A 477 -2.82 25.12 0.82
CA GLU A 477 -1.48 25.63 0.53
C GLU A 477 -0.40 24.69 1.07
N GLN A 478 -0.56 24.22 2.31
CA GLN A 478 0.38 23.28 2.94
C GLN A 478 0.37 21.92 2.23
N ASP A 479 -0.82 21.42 1.88
CA ASP A 479 -1.01 20.17 1.13
C ASP A 479 -0.37 20.20 -0.25
N MET A 480 -0.51 21.31 -0.98
CA MET A 480 0.08 21.49 -2.31
C MET A 480 1.59 21.73 -2.27
N GLN A 481 2.09 22.55 -1.32
CA GLN A 481 3.51 22.90 -1.22
C GLN A 481 4.36 21.73 -0.69
N HIS A 482 3.77 20.87 0.15
CA HIS A 482 4.44 19.72 0.76
C HIS A 482 3.87 18.39 0.26
N ASP A 483 3.49 18.37 -1.03
CA ASP A 483 3.12 17.16 -1.73
C ASP A 483 4.36 16.25 -1.94
N MET A 484 4.12 14.96 -2.17
CA MET A 484 5.11 14.04 -2.72
C MET A 484 4.91 13.99 -4.22
N TYR A 485 5.38 15.01 -4.93
CA TYR A 485 5.01 15.29 -6.32
C TYR A 485 5.21 14.12 -7.29
N ARG A 486 4.37 14.04 -8.34
CA ARG A 486 4.78 13.32 -9.55
C ARG A 486 6.08 13.96 -10.05
N PRO A 487 7.14 13.18 -10.33
CA PRO A 487 8.44 13.73 -10.64
C PRO A 487 8.42 14.53 -11.95
N MET A 488 9.10 15.68 -11.93
CA MET A 488 9.51 16.38 -13.14
C MET A 488 10.42 15.45 -13.97
N GLY A 489 10.36 15.57 -15.28
CA GLY A 489 11.26 14.81 -16.15
C GLY A 489 11.45 15.43 -17.52
N VAL A 490 12.49 14.93 -18.19
CA VAL A 490 12.87 15.30 -19.54
C VAL A 490 13.11 14.01 -20.32
N ALA A 491 12.60 13.96 -21.54
CA ALA A 491 12.88 12.86 -22.46
C ALA A 491 13.39 13.38 -23.80
N ARG A 492 14.49 12.82 -24.30
CA ARG A 492 14.94 13.01 -25.68
C ARG A 492 14.59 11.76 -26.47
N VAL A 493 13.82 11.94 -27.54
CA VAL A 493 13.40 10.86 -28.43
C VAL A 493 14.00 11.12 -29.80
N GLN A 494 14.78 10.17 -30.29
CA GLN A 494 15.24 10.13 -31.66
C GLN A 494 14.57 8.95 -32.36
N ALA A 495 13.86 9.18 -33.47
CA ALA A 495 13.17 8.11 -34.18
C ALA A 495 13.19 8.31 -35.69
N HIS A 496 13.45 7.24 -36.44
CA HIS A 496 13.31 7.22 -37.89
C HIS A 496 11.99 6.55 -38.28
N VAL A 497 11.11 7.31 -38.93
CA VAL A 497 9.83 6.85 -39.45
C VAL A 497 9.94 6.73 -40.97
N GLN A 498 9.61 5.57 -41.50
CA GLN A 498 9.66 5.26 -42.92
C GLN A 498 8.47 5.89 -43.67
N ASP A 499 8.55 5.94 -44.99
CA ASP A 499 7.50 6.50 -45.86
C ASP A 499 6.15 5.74 -45.73
N ASP A 500 6.18 4.46 -45.33
CA ASP A 500 4.98 3.65 -45.07
C ASP A 500 4.37 3.87 -43.67
N GLY A 501 4.96 4.77 -42.87
CA GLY A 501 4.52 5.13 -41.53
C GLY A 501 5.04 4.22 -40.41
N LYS A 502 5.85 3.20 -40.71
CA LYS A 502 6.47 2.35 -39.69
C LYS A 502 7.68 3.01 -39.05
N ILE A 503 7.93 2.67 -37.78
CA ILE A 503 9.09 3.15 -37.05
C ILE A 503 10.21 2.13 -37.23
N LEU A 504 11.29 2.51 -37.93
CA LEU A 504 12.44 1.63 -38.15
C LEU A 504 13.33 1.51 -36.92
N ALA A 505 13.59 2.65 -36.28
CA ALA A 505 14.44 2.73 -35.10
C ALA A 505 14.00 3.85 -34.16
N MET A 506 14.18 3.64 -32.86
CA MET A 506 13.91 4.63 -31.81
C MET A 506 14.95 4.53 -30.67
N ASP A 507 15.54 5.65 -30.28
CA ASP A 507 16.26 5.82 -29.01
C ASP A 507 15.47 6.77 -28.11
N TYR A 508 15.09 6.28 -26.93
CA TYR A 508 14.37 7.03 -25.91
C TYR A 508 15.25 7.19 -24.68
N ARG A 509 15.72 8.42 -24.44
CA ARG A 509 16.54 8.82 -23.29
C ARG A 509 15.69 9.57 -22.28
N LEU A 510 15.54 9.02 -21.08
CA LEU A 510 14.73 9.56 -19.99
C LEU A 510 15.61 10.09 -18.86
N VAL A 511 15.28 11.26 -18.34
CA VAL A 511 15.88 11.84 -17.13
C VAL A 511 14.76 12.23 -16.18
N THR A 512 14.73 11.63 -14.99
CA THR A 512 13.73 11.89 -13.95
C THR A 512 14.23 11.38 -12.59
N GLN A 513 13.55 11.73 -11.50
CA GLN A 513 13.70 11.05 -10.22
C GLN A 513 13.05 9.67 -10.22
N SER A 514 13.62 8.73 -9.45
CA SER A 514 12.98 7.47 -9.13
C SER A 514 12.00 7.64 -7.98
N VAL A 515 10.73 7.33 -8.23
CA VAL A 515 9.68 7.30 -7.20
C VAL A 515 9.92 6.15 -6.23
N VAL A 516 10.37 4.98 -6.71
CA VAL A 516 10.63 3.82 -5.85
C VAL A 516 11.74 4.12 -4.84
N ALA A 517 12.85 4.70 -5.30
CA ALA A 517 13.96 5.08 -4.44
C ALA A 517 13.53 6.14 -3.43
N SER A 518 12.81 7.18 -3.88
CA SER A 518 12.30 8.24 -2.99
C SER A 518 11.35 7.69 -1.93
N PHE A 519 10.36 6.87 -2.33
CA PHE A 519 9.38 6.28 -1.41
C PHE A 519 10.04 5.37 -0.37
N ALA A 520 11.07 4.62 -0.76
CA ALA A 520 11.79 3.71 0.12
C ALA A 520 12.58 4.41 1.25
N THR A 521 12.87 5.72 1.14
CA THR A 521 13.56 6.45 2.22
C THR A 521 12.66 6.80 3.39
N ARG A 522 11.33 6.78 3.19
CA ARG A 522 10.33 7.27 4.17
C ARG A 522 9.25 6.25 4.52
N THR A 523 9.21 5.11 3.84
CA THR A 523 8.26 4.02 4.12
C THR A 523 9.01 2.70 4.31
N PRO A 524 8.60 1.83 5.25
CA PRO A 524 9.19 0.50 5.43
C PRO A 524 9.05 -0.41 4.18
N SER A 525 9.94 -0.28 3.21
CA SER A 525 9.91 -0.99 1.93
C SER A 525 10.97 -2.10 1.86
N PRO A 526 10.61 -3.34 1.43
CA PRO A 526 11.57 -4.41 1.16
C PRO A 526 12.20 -4.33 -0.24
N ARG A 527 11.84 -3.34 -1.07
CA ARG A 527 12.35 -3.22 -2.44
C ARG A 527 13.74 -2.60 -2.47
N PRO A 528 14.63 -3.02 -3.40
CA PRO A 528 15.88 -2.32 -3.66
C PRO A 528 15.61 -0.83 -3.95
N SER A 529 16.38 0.05 -3.32
CA SER A 529 16.27 1.51 -3.42
C SER A 529 17.21 2.12 -4.47
N ASP A 530 17.85 1.29 -5.29
CA ASP A 530 18.70 1.78 -6.38
C ASP A 530 17.84 2.44 -7.45
N ALA A 531 17.92 3.76 -7.52
CA ALA A 531 17.18 4.56 -8.49
C ALA A 531 17.48 4.12 -9.93
N ALA A 532 18.71 3.76 -10.27
CA ALA A 532 19.07 3.34 -11.63
C ALA A 532 18.41 2.01 -12.04
N ALA A 533 17.96 1.22 -11.07
CA ALA A 533 17.25 -0.04 -11.29
C ALA A 533 15.71 0.13 -11.33
N ASP A 534 15.19 1.34 -11.15
CA ASP A 534 13.75 1.61 -11.14
C ASP A 534 13.16 1.56 -12.56
N LYS A 535 12.76 0.36 -13.00
CA LYS A 535 12.14 0.16 -14.31
C LYS A 535 10.73 0.75 -14.41
N THR A 536 10.10 1.16 -13.30
CA THR A 536 8.73 1.69 -13.32
C THR A 536 8.65 3.01 -14.09
N VAL A 537 9.74 3.79 -14.11
CA VAL A 537 9.86 5.06 -14.85
C VAL A 537 9.67 4.90 -16.36
N ALA A 538 9.95 3.70 -16.90
CA ALA A 538 9.87 3.41 -18.32
C ALA A 538 8.60 2.64 -18.71
N SER A 539 7.68 2.34 -17.77
CA SER A 539 6.55 1.43 -18.05
C SER A 539 5.68 1.86 -19.24
N GLY A 540 5.54 3.15 -19.53
CA GLY A 540 4.74 3.63 -20.66
C GLY A 540 5.43 3.53 -22.03
N ILE A 541 6.77 3.53 -22.07
CA ILE A 541 7.56 3.44 -23.31
C ILE A 541 8.13 2.05 -23.54
N TYR A 542 8.21 1.22 -22.50
CA TYR A 542 8.78 -0.11 -22.58
C TYR A 542 7.98 -1.03 -23.51
N ASP A 543 6.65 -1.03 -23.36
CA ASP A 543 5.73 -1.90 -24.10
C ASP A 543 4.85 -1.08 -25.05
N LEU A 544 5.47 -0.58 -26.12
CA LEU A 544 4.76 0.16 -27.16
C LEU A 544 3.78 -0.73 -27.93
N ILE A 545 2.64 -0.14 -28.30
CA ILE A 545 1.70 -0.75 -29.27
C ILE A 545 2.23 -0.78 -30.71
N TYR A 546 3.34 -0.08 -30.96
CA TYR A 546 3.99 -0.01 -32.26
C TYR A 546 5.11 -1.05 -32.35
N ASP A 547 5.22 -1.70 -33.51
CA ASP A 547 6.38 -2.52 -33.83
C ASP A 547 7.57 -1.60 -34.15
N VAL A 548 8.65 -1.76 -33.38
CA VAL A 548 9.89 -0.99 -33.50
C VAL A 548 11.04 -1.98 -33.45
N PRO A 549 11.60 -2.41 -34.59
CA PRO A 549 12.55 -3.52 -34.63
C PRO A 549 13.92 -3.14 -34.03
N ASN A 550 14.25 -1.85 -33.97
CA ASN A 550 15.46 -1.36 -33.34
C ASN A 550 15.10 -0.32 -32.27
N MET A 551 15.03 -0.72 -31.00
CA MET A 551 14.55 0.13 -29.93
C MET A 551 15.46 0.13 -28.73
N ARG A 552 15.87 1.32 -28.32
CA ARG A 552 16.61 1.53 -27.08
C ARG A 552 15.84 2.42 -26.13
N VAL A 553 15.73 1.99 -24.86
CA VAL A 553 15.17 2.77 -23.76
C VAL A 553 16.21 2.88 -22.67
N ALA A 554 16.65 4.12 -22.41
CA ALA A 554 17.68 4.43 -21.44
C ALA A 554 17.20 5.49 -20.45
N PHE A 555 17.77 5.45 -19.26
CA PHE A 555 17.36 6.24 -18.11
C PHE A 555 18.56 6.73 -17.31
N SER A 556 18.57 8.02 -16.97
CA SER A 556 19.54 8.63 -16.07
C SER A 556 18.82 9.24 -14.86
N PRO A 557 18.92 8.61 -13.68
CA PRO A 557 18.23 9.09 -12.47
C PRO A 557 18.79 10.42 -12.00
N GLN A 558 17.93 11.25 -11.41
CA GLN A 558 18.30 12.52 -10.76
C GLN A 558 17.91 12.50 -9.28
N TYR A 559 18.60 13.31 -8.47
CA TYR A 559 18.51 13.27 -7.01
C TYR A 559 18.34 14.66 -6.35
N PRO A 560 17.43 15.53 -6.81
CA PRO A 560 17.10 16.74 -6.06
C PRO A 560 16.42 16.37 -4.72
N HIS A 561 16.48 17.28 -3.75
CA HIS A 561 15.90 17.11 -2.42
C HIS A 561 14.36 17.16 -2.41
N VAL A 562 13.73 17.63 -3.49
CA VAL A 562 12.27 17.66 -3.66
C VAL A 562 11.71 16.23 -3.61
N PRO A 563 10.85 15.89 -2.63
CA PRO A 563 10.27 14.56 -2.51
C PRO A 563 9.34 14.24 -3.68
N VAL A 564 9.33 12.97 -4.13
CA VAL A 564 8.46 12.51 -5.22
C VAL A 564 7.68 11.25 -4.87
N GLY A 565 6.46 11.14 -5.40
CA GLY A 565 5.48 10.09 -5.17
C GLY A 565 4.85 9.55 -6.46
N TYR A 566 3.92 8.60 -6.33
CA TYR A 566 3.34 7.80 -7.42
C TYR A 566 2.32 8.55 -8.30
#